data_AF-A0A1B9LDB6-F1
#
_entry.id   AF-A0A1B9LDB6-F1
#
_cell.length_a   1.000
_cell.length_b   1.000
_cell.length_c   1.000
_cell.angle_alpha   90.00
_cell.angle_beta   90.00
_cell.angle_gamma   90.00
#
_symmetry.space_group_name_H-M   'P 1'
#
loop_
_entity.id
_entity.type
_entity.pdbx_description
1 polymer ?
#
loop_
_entity_poly.entity_id
_entity_poly.type
_entity_poly.pdbx_seq_one_letter_code
_entity_poly.pdbx_strand_id
1 'polypeptide(L)'
;MGASIIFSRDDSIEKIEDKFKSTYVNGSYWDAFGDLLDAVFLPDYPQLHEIIKPEEGEYLKFYSFVELDKEQFNQSVKLIRDYIAKQKEPTEWQKMAQVVWNEIAEPYIVKDERYQLT
;
A
#
# COMPACT_ATOMS: atom_id res chain seq x y z
N MET A 1 -15.67 0.38 -10.49
CA MET A 1 -15.14 1.66 -9.97
C MET A 1 -13.81 1.35 -9.31
N GLY A 2 -12.75 2.07 -9.63
CA GLY A 2 -11.43 1.95 -8.97
C GLY A 2 -11.28 2.89 -7.78
N ALA A 3 -10.09 2.87 -7.20
CA ALA A 3 -9.80 3.41 -5.87
C ALA A 3 -8.34 3.89 -5.80
N SER A 4 -7.97 4.60 -4.73
CA SER A 4 -6.67 5.27 -4.65
C SER A 4 -5.70 4.57 -3.69
N ILE A 5 -4.41 4.73 -3.93
CA ILE A 5 -3.35 4.45 -2.96
C ILE A 5 -2.60 5.75 -2.70
N ILE A 6 -2.47 6.12 -1.43
CA ILE A 6 -1.81 7.34 -0.97
C ILE A 6 -0.47 6.96 -0.35
N PHE A 7 0.63 7.50 -0.87
CA PHE A 7 1.99 7.11 -0.46
C PHE A 7 2.55 8.05 0.57
N SER A 8 2.50 9.36 0.30
CA SER A 8 3.14 10.39 1.13
C SER A 8 2.32 11.68 1.14
N ARG A 9 2.57 12.50 2.16
CA ARG A 9 2.03 13.85 2.30
C ARG A 9 3.18 14.85 2.36
N ASP A 10 3.09 15.94 1.60
CA ASP A 10 4.02 17.07 1.68
C ASP A 10 3.32 18.25 2.38
N ASP A 11 3.66 18.48 3.63
CA ASP A 11 3.05 19.54 4.45
C ASP A 11 3.53 20.96 4.09
N SER A 12 4.51 21.11 3.18
CA SER A 12 4.94 22.42 2.67
C SER A 12 4.02 22.97 1.55
N ILE A 13 3.18 22.12 0.97
CA ILE A 13 2.27 22.47 -0.13
C ILE A 13 0.94 22.99 0.42
N GLU A 14 0.57 24.22 0.08
CA GLU A 14 -0.71 24.84 0.51
C GLU A 14 -1.93 24.25 -0.21
N LYS A 15 -1.78 23.84 -1.47
CA LYS A 15 -2.87 23.27 -2.27
C LYS A 15 -3.10 21.81 -1.90
N ILE A 16 -4.29 21.50 -1.41
CA ILE A 16 -4.67 20.15 -0.96
C ILE A 16 -4.51 19.11 -2.09
N GLU A 17 -4.82 19.46 -3.34
CA GLU A 17 -4.74 18.55 -4.50
C GLU A 17 -3.31 18.07 -4.76
N ASP A 18 -2.31 18.94 -4.54
CA ASP A 18 -0.90 18.64 -4.77
C ASP A 18 -0.21 18.09 -3.51
N LYS A 19 -0.91 18.10 -2.37
CA LYS A 19 -0.37 17.76 -1.06
C LYS A 19 -0.04 16.27 -0.91
N PHE A 20 -0.74 15.42 -1.65
CA PHE A 20 -0.64 13.98 -1.53
C PHE A 20 -0.03 13.36 -2.79
N LYS A 21 1.02 12.56 -2.61
CA LYS A 21 1.48 11.66 -3.67
C LYS A 21 0.59 10.42 -3.64
N SER A 22 -0.26 10.29 -4.65
CA SER A 22 -1.22 9.19 -4.75
C SER A 22 -1.35 8.71 -6.20
N THR A 23 -1.98 7.55 -6.38
CA THR A 23 -2.31 7.00 -7.70
C THR A 23 -3.64 6.28 -7.65
N TYR A 24 -4.27 6.15 -8.83
CA TYR A 24 -5.51 5.41 -9.02
C TYR A 24 -5.23 3.98 -9.48
N VAL A 25 -6.00 3.04 -8.95
CA VAL A 25 -5.94 1.62 -9.27
C VAL A 25 -7.33 1.15 -9.70
N ASN A 26 -7.40 0.32 -10.75
CA ASN A 26 -8.65 -0.27 -11.19
C ASN A 26 -9.28 -1.13 -10.08
N GLY A 27 -10.62 -1.15 -10.00
CA GLY A 27 -11.37 -1.79 -8.90
C GLY A 27 -10.91 -3.21 -8.58
N SER A 28 -10.86 -4.10 -9.57
CA SER A 28 -10.47 -5.50 -9.31
C SER A 28 -9.02 -5.65 -8.85
N TYR A 29 -8.13 -4.80 -9.37
CA TYR A 29 -6.72 -4.79 -8.93
C TYR A 29 -6.59 -4.23 -7.52
N TRP A 30 -7.36 -3.20 -7.19
CA TRP A 30 -7.39 -2.61 -5.86
C TRP A 30 -7.95 -3.58 -4.83
N ASP A 31 -9.07 -4.24 -5.13
CA ASP A 31 -9.66 -5.26 -4.26
C ASP A 31 -8.66 -6.42 -4.02
N ALA A 32 -8.00 -6.90 -5.09
CA ALA A 32 -6.96 -7.93 -4.96
C ALA A 32 -5.77 -7.49 -4.11
N PHE A 33 -5.37 -6.22 -4.23
CA PHE A 33 -4.32 -5.66 -3.38
C PHE A 33 -4.79 -5.54 -1.92
N GLY A 34 -6.05 -5.20 -1.67
CA GLY A 34 -6.67 -5.22 -0.34
C GLY A 34 -6.56 -6.58 0.33
N ASP A 35 -6.88 -7.65 -0.37
CA ASP A 35 -6.76 -9.02 0.15
C ASP A 35 -5.30 -9.40 0.43
N LEU A 36 -4.35 -8.89 -0.36
CA LEU A 36 -2.93 -9.04 -0.08
C LEU A 36 -2.55 -8.32 1.22
N LEU A 37 -3.02 -7.08 1.44
CA LEU A 37 -2.78 -6.34 2.68
C LEU A 37 -3.37 -7.08 3.89
N ASP A 38 -4.58 -7.64 3.76
CA ASP A 38 -5.19 -8.46 4.80
C ASP A 38 -4.32 -9.67 5.13
N ALA A 39 -3.87 -10.42 4.11
CA ALA A 39 -3.05 -11.60 4.31
C ALA A 39 -1.66 -11.31 4.89
N VAL A 40 -1.10 -10.14 4.59
CA VAL A 40 0.22 -9.72 5.09
C VAL A 40 0.15 -9.23 6.53
N PHE A 41 -0.85 -8.40 6.86
CA PHE A 41 -0.84 -7.64 8.10
C PHE A 41 -1.83 -8.14 9.15
N LEU A 42 -3.02 -8.61 8.77
CA LEU A 42 -4.06 -8.95 9.74
C LEU A 42 -3.66 -10.02 10.77
N PRO A 43 -2.89 -11.09 10.41
CA PRO A 43 -2.53 -12.13 11.36
C PRO A 43 -1.57 -11.69 12.47
N ASP A 44 -0.52 -10.94 12.10
CA ASP A 44 0.64 -10.70 12.97
C ASP A 44 0.90 -9.20 13.23
N TYR A 45 0.31 -8.32 12.44
CA TYR A 45 0.55 -6.87 12.46
C TYR A 45 -0.77 -6.06 12.33
N PRO A 46 -1.79 -6.30 13.17
CA PRO A 46 -3.09 -5.64 13.06
C PRO A 46 -2.99 -4.12 13.18
N GLN A 47 -2.02 -3.58 13.93
CA GLN A 47 -1.81 -2.13 13.98
C GLN A 47 -1.31 -1.53 12.64
N LEU A 48 -0.50 -2.28 11.86
CA LEU A 48 -0.08 -1.82 10.53
C LEU A 48 -1.24 -1.94 9.54
N HIS A 49 -2.04 -3.00 9.68
CA HIS A 49 -3.26 -3.19 8.91
C HIS A 49 -4.20 -2.01 9.07
N GLU A 50 -4.54 -1.63 10.32
CA GLU A 50 -5.45 -0.53 10.62
C GLU A 50 -4.96 0.82 10.07
N ILE A 51 -3.64 1.06 10.08
CA ILE A 51 -3.06 2.30 9.52
C ILE A 51 -3.14 2.30 7.99
N ILE A 52 -2.83 1.17 7.35
CA ILE A 52 -2.70 1.09 5.88
C ILE A 52 -4.06 0.94 5.20
N LYS A 53 -4.92 0.11 5.77
CA LYS A 53 -6.26 -0.25 5.31
C LYS A 53 -7.25 -0.07 6.48
N PRO A 54 -7.50 1.18 6.91
CA PRO A 54 -8.55 1.44 7.89
C PRO A 54 -9.92 1.09 7.30
N GLU A 55 -10.87 0.68 8.14
CA GLU A 55 -12.25 0.38 7.71
C GLU A 55 -12.88 1.57 6.97
N GLU A 56 -12.68 2.79 7.48
CA GLU A 56 -13.12 4.02 6.82
C GLU A 56 -12.46 4.22 5.45
N GLY A 57 -11.20 3.82 5.30
CA GLY A 57 -10.46 3.91 4.04
C GLY A 57 -11.02 2.96 3.00
N GLU A 58 -11.40 1.74 3.39
CA GLU A 58 -12.04 0.80 2.49
C GLU A 58 -13.40 1.30 1.98
N TYR A 59 -14.20 1.92 2.87
CA TYR A 59 -15.45 2.58 2.49
C TYR A 59 -15.23 3.77 1.55
N LEU A 60 -14.24 4.61 1.84
CA LEU A 60 -13.86 5.78 1.05
C LEU A 60 -12.98 5.46 -0.16
N LYS A 61 -12.71 4.18 -0.42
CA LYS A 61 -11.93 3.68 -1.56
C LYS A 61 -10.50 4.23 -1.61
N PHE A 62 -9.79 4.16 -0.48
CA PHE A 62 -8.34 4.39 -0.43
C PHE A 62 -7.59 3.46 0.53
N TYR A 63 -6.31 3.24 0.22
CA TYR A 63 -5.31 2.74 1.17
C TYR A 63 -4.23 3.81 1.36
N SER A 64 -3.59 3.86 2.54
CA SER A 64 -2.69 4.96 2.89
C SER A 64 -1.43 4.50 3.62
N PHE A 65 -0.27 4.86 3.09
CA PHE A 65 1.02 4.67 3.77
C PHE A 65 1.48 5.95 4.49
N VAL A 66 0.65 7.00 4.53
CA VAL A 66 1.04 8.35 5.01
C VAL A 66 1.36 8.37 6.50
N GLU A 67 0.52 7.72 7.31
CA GLU A 67 0.63 7.79 8.79
C GLU A 67 1.60 6.75 9.37
N LEU A 68 2.28 5.98 8.52
CA LEU A 68 3.37 5.11 8.95
C LEU A 68 4.59 5.95 9.30
N ASP A 69 5.14 5.72 10.49
CA ASP A 69 6.47 6.20 10.81
C ASP A 69 7.54 5.50 9.96
N LYS A 70 8.77 5.95 10.08
CA LYS A 70 9.88 5.43 9.28
C LYS A 70 10.13 3.93 9.49
N GLU A 71 10.04 3.43 10.72
CA GLU A 71 10.28 2.01 11.03
C GLU A 71 9.14 1.16 10.48
N GLN A 72 7.91 1.56 10.77
CA GLN A 72 6.69 0.92 10.29
C GLN A 72 6.62 0.89 8.77
N PHE A 73 6.99 1.99 8.10
CA PHE A 73 7.00 2.07 6.65
C PHE A 73 7.93 1.01 6.04
N ASN A 74 9.18 0.94 6.49
CA ASN A 74 10.14 -0.03 5.96
C ASN A 74 9.79 -1.47 6.35
N GLN A 75 9.24 -1.68 7.54
CA GLN A 75 8.72 -2.99 7.96
C GLN A 75 7.58 -3.45 7.04
N SER A 76 6.61 -2.59 6.74
CA SER A 76 5.50 -2.90 5.84
C SER A 76 5.98 -3.27 4.44
N VAL A 77 6.95 -2.52 3.89
CA VAL A 77 7.56 -2.82 2.60
C VAL A 77 8.20 -4.20 2.60
N LYS A 78 8.97 -4.53 3.64
CA LYS A 78 9.61 -5.84 3.79
C LYS A 78 8.58 -6.96 3.87
N LEU A 79 7.55 -6.80 4.69
CA LEU A 79 6.50 -7.82 4.88
C LEU A 79 5.76 -8.12 3.57
N ILE A 80 5.40 -7.09 2.80
CA ILE A 80 4.76 -7.26 1.49
C ILE A 80 5.68 -8.00 0.52
N ARG A 81 6.95 -7.57 0.41
CA ARG A 81 7.95 -8.24 -0.44
C ARG A 81 8.15 -9.70 -0.07
N ASP A 82 8.32 -9.99 1.21
CA ASP A 82 8.53 -11.34 1.74
C ASP A 82 7.30 -12.22 1.48
N TYR A 83 6.09 -11.67 1.59
CA TYR A 83 4.87 -12.40 1.30
C TYR A 83 4.74 -12.72 -0.19
N ILE A 84 4.97 -11.75 -1.08
CA ILE A 84 4.94 -11.96 -2.53
C ILE A 84 6.00 -13.01 -2.94
N ALA A 85 7.22 -12.92 -2.42
CA ALA A 85 8.31 -13.85 -2.74
C ALA A 85 8.01 -15.31 -2.35
N LYS A 86 7.14 -15.54 -1.35
CA LYS A 86 6.72 -16.89 -0.93
C LYS A 86 5.67 -17.51 -1.87
N GLN A 87 5.03 -16.73 -2.73
CA GLN A 87 4.00 -17.21 -3.66
C GLN A 87 4.65 -17.89 -4.88
N LYS A 88 4.91 -19.19 -4.80
CA LYS A 88 5.53 -19.97 -5.90
C LYS A 88 4.64 -20.12 -7.13
N GLU A 89 3.34 -20.24 -6.92
CA GLU A 89 2.33 -20.39 -7.98
C GLU A 89 1.14 -19.47 -7.66
N PRO A 90 1.26 -18.16 -7.90
CA PRO A 90 0.20 -17.23 -7.54
C PRO A 90 -1.04 -17.46 -8.41
N THR A 91 -2.21 -17.40 -7.78
CA THR A 91 -3.50 -17.36 -8.51
C THR A 91 -3.59 -16.09 -9.36
N GLU A 92 -4.49 -16.05 -10.34
CA GLU A 92 -4.71 -14.81 -11.12
C GLU A 92 -5.06 -13.61 -10.23
N TRP A 93 -5.78 -13.86 -9.14
CA TRP A 93 -6.09 -12.85 -8.13
C TRP A 93 -4.83 -12.32 -7.44
N GLN A 94 -3.95 -13.22 -7.00
CA GLN A 94 -2.67 -12.83 -6.40
C GLN A 94 -1.77 -12.10 -7.40
N LYS A 95 -1.77 -12.50 -8.68
CA LYS A 95 -1.04 -11.79 -9.74
C LYS A 95 -1.54 -10.36 -9.91
N MET A 96 -2.85 -10.13 -9.85
CA MET A 96 -3.41 -8.77 -9.88
C MET A 96 -2.87 -7.92 -8.71
N ALA A 97 -2.85 -8.47 -7.50
CA ALA A 97 -2.28 -7.79 -6.33
C ALA A 97 -0.77 -7.51 -6.50
N GLN A 98 -0.02 -8.46 -7.06
CA GLN A 98 1.41 -8.28 -7.36
C GLN A 98 1.65 -7.19 -8.40
N VAL A 99 0.79 -7.05 -9.42
CA VAL A 99 0.87 -5.94 -10.39
C VAL A 99 0.69 -4.60 -9.68
N VAL A 100 -0.30 -4.49 -8.77
CA VAL A 100 -0.47 -3.26 -7.98
C VAL A 100 0.78 -2.96 -7.15
N TRP A 101 1.38 -3.96 -6.52
CA TRP A 101 2.60 -3.75 -5.77
C TRP A 101 3.78 -3.33 -6.67
N ASN A 102 4.16 -4.19 -7.62
CA ASN A 102 5.40 -4.05 -8.40
C ASN A 102 5.37 -2.89 -9.40
N GLU A 103 4.23 -2.68 -10.07
CA GLU A 103 4.15 -1.71 -11.16
C GLU A 103 3.61 -0.36 -10.71
N ILE A 104 2.84 -0.33 -9.61
CA ILE A 104 2.16 0.87 -9.16
C ILE A 104 2.74 1.36 -7.83
N ALA A 105 2.63 0.60 -6.74
CA ALA A 105 2.92 1.09 -5.39
C ALA A 105 4.43 1.23 -5.11
N GLU A 106 5.19 0.17 -5.37
CA GLU A 106 6.61 0.09 -5.07
C GLU A 106 7.44 1.22 -5.72
N PRO A 107 7.21 1.60 -7.00
CA PRO A 107 7.91 2.73 -7.62
C PRO A 107 7.75 4.09 -6.91
N TYR A 108 6.63 4.31 -6.20
CA TYR A 108 6.44 5.51 -5.37
C TYR A 108 7.06 5.32 -3.99
N ILE A 109 6.87 4.14 -3.39
CA ILE A 109 7.40 3.79 -2.08
C ILE A 109 8.92 3.95 -2.02
N VAL A 110 9.66 3.45 -3.02
CA VAL A 110 11.13 3.54 -3.02
C VAL A 110 11.68 4.96 -3.22
N LYS A 111 10.82 5.90 -3.62
CA LYS A 111 11.13 7.33 -3.75
C LYS A 111 10.69 8.15 -2.53
N ASP A 112 10.03 7.53 -1.57
CA ASP A 112 9.62 8.17 -0.32
C ASP A 112 10.85 8.43 0.58
N GLU A 113 10.89 9.57 1.26
CA GLU A 113 12.02 9.94 2.14
C GLU A 113 12.16 9.02 3.36
N ARG A 114 11.05 8.37 3.76
CA ARG A 114 11.06 7.38 4.84
C ARG A 114 11.68 6.06 4.39
N TYR A 115 11.72 5.78 3.09
CA TYR A 115 12.26 4.54 2.58
C TYR A 115 13.76 4.43 2.84
N GLN A 116 14.19 3.27 3.33
CA GLN A 116 15.58 2.91 3.50
C GLN A 116 15.86 1.59 2.79
N LEU A 117 16.93 1.60 2.00
CA LEU A 117 17.48 0.37 1.44
C LEU A 117 17.92 -0.51 2.62
N THR A 118 17.10 -1.52 2.91
CA THR A 118 17.27 -2.50 3.98
C THR A 118 17.71 -3.83 3.40
#